data_AF-A0AAJ2U3X0-F1
#
_entry.id   AF-A0AAJ2U3X0-F1
#
_cell.length_a   1.000
_cell.length_b   1.000
_cell.length_c   1.000
_cell.angle_alpha   90.00
_cell.angle_beta   90.00
_cell.angle_gamma   90.00
#
_symmetry.space_group_name_H-M   'P 1'
#
loop_
_entity.id
_entity.type
_entity.pdbx_description
1 polymer ?
#
loop_
_entity_poly.entity_id
_entity_poly.type
_entity_poly.pdbx_seq_one_letter_code
_entity_poly.pdbx_strand_id
1 'polypeptide(L)'
;EKELGIRAYLNLGHTLGHAIESEMGYGNFTHGEAVMIGMIFALKLRKELLGLTFNLEKFITWVEKLGYQTSVPNHLSADKLLNKMK
;
A
#
# COMPACT_ATOMS: atom_id res chain seq x y z
N GLU A 1 13.60 0.08 -0.53
CA GLU A 1 14.70 0.85 -1.14
C GLU A 1 14.94 2.16 -0.37
N LYS A 2 16.10 2.82 -0.55
CA LYS A 2 16.37 4.19 -0.02
C LYS A 2 16.79 5.10 -1.17
N GLU A 3 15.83 5.57 -1.95
CA GLU A 3 16.09 6.55 -3.02
C GLU A 3 15.93 7.98 -2.49
N LEU A 4 16.88 8.87 -2.81
CA LEU A 4 16.89 10.27 -2.37
C LEU A 4 16.39 11.22 -3.48
N GLY A 5 15.89 12.40 -3.08
CA GLY A 5 15.46 13.45 -4.01
C GLY A 5 14.21 13.07 -4.82
N ILE A 6 14.15 13.44 -6.10
CA ILE A 6 12.98 13.22 -6.97
C ILE A 6 12.60 11.75 -7.10
N ARG A 7 13.56 10.85 -6.93
CA ARG A 7 13.34 9.41 -7.03
C ARG A 7 12.54 8.84 -5.85
N ALA A 8 12.46 9.57 -4.73
CA ALA A 8 11.64 9.18 -3.59
C ALA A 8 10.15 9.00 -3.96
N TYR A 9 9.66 9.70 -4.98
CA TYR A 9 8.28 9.57 -5.46
C TYR A 9 7.94 8.17 -6.00
N LEU A 10 8.94 7.42 -6.47
CA LEU A 10 8.76 6.05 -6.96
C LEU A 10 8.40 5.08 -5.83
N ASN A 11 8.71 5.43 -4.58
CA ASN A 11 8.43 4.60 -3.41
C ASN A 11 6.97 4.75 -2.90
N LEU A 12 6.07 5.38 -3.66
CA LEU A 12 4.67 5.47 -3.27
C LEU A 12 4.09 4.06 -3.03
N GLY A 13 3.51 3.85 -1.85
CA GLY A 13 2.95 2.55 -1.43
C GLY A 13 3.96 1.54 -0.90
N HIS A 14 5.27 1.73 -1.09
CA HIS A 14 6.28 0.74 -0.73
C HIS A 14 6.47 0.60 0.79
N THR A 15 6.19 1.63 1.59
CA THR A 15 6.29 1.55 3.06
C THR A 15 5.34 0.49 3.63
N LEU A 16 4.05 0.54 3.27
CA LEU A 16 3.09 -0.47 3.71
C LEU A 16 3.23 -1.77 2.90
N GLY A 17 3.57 -1.69 1.61
CA GLY A 17 3.78 -2.87 0.77
C GLY A 17 4.84 -3.80 1.35
N HIS A 18 6.02 -3.27 1.69
CA HIS A 18 7.07 -4.08 2.33
C HIS A 18 6.67 -4.61 3.70
N ALA A 19 5.85 -3.88 4.47
CA ALA A 19 5.34 -4.36 5.74
C ALA A 19 4.39 -5.56 5.55
N ILE A 20 3.49 -5.51 4.55
CA ILE A 20 2.59 -6.61 4.20
C ILE A 20 3.39 -7.83 3.72
N GLU A 21 4.34 -7.64 2.79
CA GLU A 21 5.18 -8.73 2.28
C GLU A 21 5.96 -9.43 3.41
N SER A 22 6.51 -8.62 4.33
CA SER A 22 7.27 -9.13 5.47
C SER A 22 6.43 -10.00 6.40
N GLU A 23 5.15 -9.66 6.60
CA GLU A 23 4.25 -10.40 7.48
C GLU A 23 3.55 -11.59 6.80
N MET A 24 3.34 -11.54 5.48
CA MET A 24 2.77 -12.63 4.68
C MET A 24 3.74 -13.79 4.46
N GLY A 25 5.04 -13.54 4.62
CA GLY A 25 6.12 -14.46 4.28
C GLY A 25 6.42 -14.46 2.77
N TYR A 26 7.70 -14.60 2.44
CA TYR A 26 8.18 -14.56 1.06
C TYR A 26 7.47 -15.58 0.16
N GLY A 27 6.90 -15.10 -0.95
CA GLY A 27 6.31 -15.93 -2.01
C GLY A 27 4.81 -16.22 -1.90
N ASN A 28 4.16 -15.89 -0.78
CA ASN A 28 2.71 -16.09 -0.60
C ASN A 28 1.86 -14.91 -1.09
N PHE A 29 2.49 -13.75 -1.26
CA PHE A 29 1.85 -12.52 -1.67
C PHE A 29 2.75 -11.81 -2.67
N THR A 30 2.22 -11.34 -3.80
CA THR A 30 3.08 -10.73 -4.80
C THR A 30 3.49 -9.32 -4.37
N HIS A 31 4.69 -8.91 -4.75
CA HIS A 31 5.18 -7.55 -4.52
C HIS A 31 4.23 -6.50 -5.10
N GLY A 32 3.71 -6.74 -6.32
CA GLY A 32 2.77 -5.84 -6.97
C GLY A 32 1.45 -5.66 -6.20
N GLU A 33 0.88 -6.73 -5.65
CA GLU A 33 -0.32 -6.64 -4.80
C GLU A 33 -0.04 -5.85 -3.52
N ALA A 34 1.10 -6.08 -2.87
CA ALA A 34 1.46 -5.39 -1.64
C ALA A 34 1.64 -3.89 -1.85
N VAL A 35 2.39 -3.52 -2.89
CA VAL A 35 2.59 -2.11 -3.28
C VAL A 35 1.27 -1.46 -3.63
N MET A 36 0.36 -2.14 -4.34
CA MET A 36 -0.95 -1.61 -4.70
C MET A 36 -1.82 -1.32 -3.46
N ILE A 37 -1.86 -2.22 -2.48
CA ILE A 37 -2.54 -2.00 -1.20
C ILE A 37 -1.92 -0.80 -0.48
N GLY A 38 -0.59 -0.70 -0.50
CA GLY A 38 0.14 0.45 0.04
C GLY A 38 -0.21 1.78 -0.62
N MET A 39 -0.39 1.80 -1.94
CA MET A 39 -0.82 3.00 -2.67
C MET A 39 -2.24 3.41 -2.27
N ILE A 40 -3.18 2.46 -2.20
CA ILE A 40 -4.55 2.71 -1.75
C ILE A 40 -4.55 3.27 -0.32
N PHE A 41 -3.73 2.72 0.57
CA PHE A 41 -3.56 3.23 1.93
C PHE A 41 -3.03 4.67 1.94
N ALA A 42 -1.99 4.98 1.17
CA ALA A 42 -1.45 6.35 1.08
C ALA A 42 -2.49 7.35 0.54
N LEU A 43 -3.31 6.92 -0.44
CA LEU A 43 -4.39 7.72 -1.00
C LEU A 43 -5.54 7.95 0.01
N LYS A 44 -5.82 6.98 0.88
CA LYS A 44 -6.76 7.18 2.01
C LYS A 44 -6.18 8.14 3.03
N LEU A 45 -4.93 7.93 3.43
CA LEU A 45 -4.24 8.73 4.45
C LEU A 45 -4.17 10.20 4.07
N ARG A 46 -3.90 10.53 2.79
CA ARG A 46 -3.85 11.93 2.33
C ARG A 46 -5.18 12.66 2.49
N LYS A 47 -6.31 11.95 2.32
CA LYS A 47 -7.65 12.51 2.47
C LYS A 47 -7.87 12.88 3.93
N GLU A 48 -7.53 11.96 4.83
CA GLU A 48 -7.69 12.16 6.28
C GLU A 48 -6.77 13.26 6.83
N LEU A 49 -5.51 13.32 6.38
CA LEU A 49 -4.53 14.29 6.92
C LEU A 49 -4.62 15.68 6.28
N LEU A 50 -4.91 15.76 4.98
CA LEU A 50 -4.76 16.99 4.20
C LEU A 50 -6.08 17.45 3.53
N GLY A 51 -7.16 16.68 3.65
CA GLY A 51 -8.43 16.99 2.99
C GLY A 51 -8.39 16.95 1.46
N LEU A 52 -7.32 16.40 0.86
CA LEU A 52 -7.14 16.37 -0.59
C LEU A 52 -8.09 15.38 -1.24
N THR A 53 -8.87 15.85 -2.21
CA THR A 53 -9.84 15.02 -2.91
C THR A 53 -9.18 14.08 -3.93
N PHE A 54 -9.75 12.89 -4.06
CA PHE A 54 -9.40 11.89 -5.05
C PHE A 54 -10.63 11.03 -5.31
N ASN A 55 -10.85 10.63 -6.56
CA ASN A 55 -11.86 9.61 -6.83
C ASN A 55 -11.30 8.22 -6.53
N LEU A 56 -11.23 7.91 -5.23
CA LEU A 56 -10.68 6.65 -4.72
C LEU A 56 -11.50 5.43 -5.17
N GLU A 57 -12.82 5.56 -5.21
CA GLU A 57 -13.71 4.48 -5.65
C GLU A 57 -13.44 4.07 -7.09
N LYS A 58 -13.31 5.06 -8.00
CA LYS A 58 -12.97 4.80 -9.40
C LYS A 58 -11.59 4.15 -9.54
N PHE A 59 -10.62 4.58 -8.74
CA PHE A 59 -9.28 4.00 -8.73
C PHE A 59 -9.30 2.54 -8.26
N ILE A 60 -9.95 2.25 -7.13
CA ILE A 60 -10.09 0.89 -6.59
C ILE A 60 -10.80 -0.02 -7.61
N THR A 61 -11.90 0.45 -8.20
CA THR A 61 -12.65 -0.29 -9.23
C THR A 61 -11.77 -0.62 -10.45
N TRP A 62 -10.93 0.32 -10.87
CA TRP A 62 -10.01 0.12 -11.99
C TRP A 62 -8.93 -0.92 -11.66
N VAL A 63 -8.35 -0.84 -10.47
CA VAL A 63 -7.33 -1.77 -9.97
C VAL A 63 -7.88 -3.18 -9.84
N GLU A 64 -9.10 -3.35 -9.31
CA GLU A 64 -9.78 -4.64 -9.21
C GLU A 64 -10.04 -5.26 -10.58
N LYS A 65 -10.41 -4.44 -11.59
CA LYS A 65 -10.55 -4.91 -12.98
C LYS A 65 -9.25 -5.40 -13.61
N LEU A 66 -8.10 -4.95 -13.12
CA LEU A 66 -6.78 -5.44 -13.53
C LEU A 66 -6.37 -6.73 -12.79
N GLY A 67 -7.19 -7.22 -11.87
CA GLY A 67 -6.96 -8.46 -11.12
C GLY A 67 -6.18 -8.30 -9.82
N TYR A 68 -5.94 -7.07 -9.35
CA TYR A 68 -5.23 -6.84 -8.09
C TYR A 68 -6.16 -6.97 -6.88
N GLN A 69 -5.61 -7.49 -5.79
CA GLN A 69 -6.22 -7.39 -4.47
C GLN A 69 -6.07 -5.96 -3.91
N THR A 70 -7.12 -5.43 -3.30
CA THR A 70 -7.19 -4.03 -2.83
C THR A 70 -7.34 -3.89 -1.31
N SER A 71 -7.44 -5.01 -0.59
CA SER A 71 -7.60 -5.07 0.85
C SER A 71 -6.40 -5.73 1.53
N VAL A 72 -6.06 -5.24 2.73
CA VAL A 72 -5.07 -5.89 3.59
C VAL A 72 -5.62 -7.27 4.01
N PRO A 73 -4.83 -8.35 3.92
CA PRO A 73 -5.26 -9.67 4.38
C PRO A 73 -5.72 -9.66 5.85
N ASN A 74 -6.90 -10.25 6.12
CA ASN A 74 -7.60 -10.15 7.41
C ASN A 74 -6.83 -10.71 8.62
N HIS A 75 -5.84 -11.56 8.41
CA HIS A 75 -5.05 -12.17 9.49
C HIS A 75 -3.86 -11.28 9.90
N LEU A 76 -3.60 -10.18 9.20
CA LEU A 76 -2.57 -9.21 9.55
C LEU A 76 -3.11 -8.19 10.54
N SER A 77 -2.37 -7.97 11.63
CA SER A 77 -2.69 -6.94 12.62
C SER A 77 -2.09 -5.60 12.23
N ALA A 78 -2.85 -4.51 12.42
CA ALA A 78 -2.39 -3.15 12.23
C ALA A 78 -1.12 -2.84 13.06
N ASP A 79 -1.04 -3.34 14.30
CA ASP A 79 0.12 -3.12 15.17
C ASP A 79 1.40 -3.75 14.61
N LYS A 80 1.26 -4.95 14.01
CA LYS A 80 2.39 -5.63 13.38
C LYS A 80 2.88 -4.85 12.15
N LEU A 81 1.95 -4.41 11.31
CA LEU A 81 2.27 -3.60 10.13
C LEU A 81 2.93 -2.28 10.53
N LEU A 82 2.40 -1.57 11.53
CA LEU A 82 2.99 -0.33 12.03
C LEU A 82 4.40 -0.53 12.58
N ASN A 83 4.67 -1.65 13.26
CA ASN A 83 6.01 -1.96 13.74
C ASN A 83 7.00 -2.26 12.62
N LYS A 84 6.54 -2.74 11.46
CA LYS A 84 7.38 -2.97 10.27
C LYS A 84 7.62 -1.74 9.42
N MET A 85 6.83 -0.68 9.61
CA MET A 85 6.96 0.59 8.88
C MET A 85 7.96 1.57 9.52
N LYS A 86 8.45 1.25 10.73
CA LYS A 86 9.47 2.02 11.46
C LYS A 86 10.86 1.75 10.91
#